data_AF-A0A7J4SXV7-F1
#
_entry.id   AF-A0A7J4SXV7-F1
#
_cell.length_a   1.000
_cell.length_b   1.000
_cell.length_c   1.000
_cell.angle_alpha   90.00
_cell.angle_beta   90.00
_cell.angle_gamma   90.00
#
_symmetry.space_group_name_H-M   'P 1'
#
loop_
_entity.id
_entity.type
_entity.pdbx_description
1 polymer ?
#
loop_
_entity_poly.entity_id
_entity_poly.type
_entity_poly.pdbx_seq_one_letter_code
_entity_poly.pdbx_strand_id
1 'polypeptide(L)'
;MSKQHSAVLLCSLLLASLLTSIPATAAGPPAQIVISTPSTTISSDGVLQMEATLYDALNNVVDGEITWSASNGTIEPSGLF
;
A
#
# COMPACT_ATOMS: atom_id res chain seq x y z
N MET A 1 36.83 32.21 -10.81
CA MET A 1 35.70 31.68 -11.63
C MET A 1 35.24 30.27 -11.23
N SER A 2 35.91 29.53 -10.33
CA SER A 2 35.49 28.17 -9.94
C SER A 2 34.31 28.10 -8.95
N LYS A 3 34.16 29.09 -8.05
CA LYS A 3 33.10 29.11 -7.01
C LYS A 3 31.69 29.26 -7.58
N GLN A 4 31.54 30.02 -8.66
CA GLN A 4 30.24 30.27 -9.31
C GLN A 4 29.75 29.04 -10.09
N HIS A 5 30.65 28.29 -10.72
CA HIS A 5 30.31 27.02 -11.36
C HIS A 5 29.86 25.96 -10.35
N SER A 6 30.53 25.86 -9.19
CA SER A 6 30.18 24.90 -8.15
C SER A 6 28.82 25.20 -7.48
N ALA A 7 28.49 26.47 -7.27
CA ALA A 7 27.20 26.87 -6.70
C ALA A 7 26.01 26.61 -7.66
N VAL A 8 26.21 26.86 -8.96
CA VAL A 8 25.20 26.58 -9.99
C VAL A 8 24.97 25.07 -10.14
N LEU A 9 26.03 24.26 -10.06
CA LEU A 9 25.95 22.79 -10.04
C LEU A 9 25.23 22.25 -8.81
N LEU A 10 25.48 22.79 -7.62
CA LEU A 10 24.76 22.37 -6.41
C LEU A 10 23.26 22.72 -6.51
N CYS A 11 22.93 23.92 -6.99
CA CYS A 11 21.54 24.34 -7.17
C CYS A 11 20.82 23.50 -8.22
N SER A 12 21.46 23.14 -9.34
CA SER A 12 20.83 22.30 -10.36
C SER A 12 20.64 20.86 -9.88
N LEU A 13 21.55 20.31 -9.07
CA LEU A 13 21.36 19.00 -8.44
C LEU A 13 20.25 19.01 -7.37
N LEU A 14 20.16 20.06 -6.54
CA LEU A 14 19.08 20.21 -5.56
C LEU A 14 17.72 20.41 -6.24
N LEU A 15 17.67 21.16 -7.34
CA LEU A 15 16.43 21.34 -8.09
C LEU A 15 16.00 20.04 -8.78
N ALA A 16 16.96 19.27 -9.32
CA ALA A 16 16.68 17.98 -9.95
C ALA A 16 16.12 16.93 -8.96
N SER A 17 16.59 16.93 -7.70
CA SER A 17 16.08 16.01 -6.67
C SER A 17 14.71 16.39 -6.11
N LEU A 18 14.24 17.62 -6.31
CA LEU A 18 12.86 18.04 -5.98
C LEU A 18 11.82 17.60 -7.03
N LEU A 19 12.25 17.21 -8.23
CA LEU A 19 11.39 16.98 -9.40
C LEU A 19 11.19 15.48 -9.76
N THR A 20 11.72 14.54 -8.97
CA THR A 20 11.62 13.10 -9.27
C THR A 20 10.40 12.41 -8.66
N SER A 21 9.28 13.10 -8.44
CA SER A 21 8.02 12.40 -8.22
C SER A 21 7.46 11.97 -9.58
N ILE A 22 7.75 10.73 -9.99
CA ILE A 22 7.03 10.09 -11.09
C ILE A 22 5.55 10.09 -10.65
N PRO A 23 4.59 10.60 -11.44
CA PRO A 23 3.20 10.49 -11.08
C PRO A 23 2.90 8.99 -10.95
N ALA A 24 2.50 8.55 -9.76
CA ALA A 24 1.87 7.24 -9.62
C ALA A 24 0.72 7.24 -10.62
N THR A 25 0.70 6.27 -11.54
CA THR A 25 -0.50 6.01 -12.34
C THR A 25 -1.65 5.98 -11.35
N ALA A 26 -2.61 6.90 -11.50
CA ALA A 26 -3.75 6.95 -10.61
C ALA A 26 -4.46 5.61 -10.74
N ALA A 27 -4.40 4.82 -9.67
CA ALA A 27 -4.90 3.47 -9.71
C ALA A 27 -6.42 3.50 -10.01
N GLY A 28 -6.88 2.53 -10.81
CA GLY A 28 -8.28 2.48 -11.24
C GLY A 28 -9.25 2.19 -10.09
N PRO A 29 -10.57 2.07 -10.38
CA PRO A 29 -11.51 1.61 -9.37
C PRO A 29 -11.14 0.19 -8.88
N PRO A 30 -11.36 -0.13 -7.59
CA PRO A 30 -11.14 -1.47 -7.06
C PRO A 30 -11.96 -2.51 -7.84
N ALA A 31 -11.30 -3.59 -8.25
CA ALA A 31 -11.90 -4.70 -8.99
C ALA A 31 -11.70 -6.06 -8.30
N GLN A 32 -10.71 -6.16 -7.40
CA GLN A 32 -10.36 -7.39 -6.70
C GLN A 32 -9.90 -7.10 -5.26
N ILE A 33 -10.20 -8.03 -4.35
CA ILE A 33 -9.66 -8.09 -3.00
C ILE A 33 -8.84 -9.37 -2.87
N VAL A 34 -7.60 -9.28 -2.39
CA VAL A 34 -6.76 -10.43 -2.06
C VAL A 34 -6.55 -10.48 -0.56
N ILE A 35 -6.80 -11.64 0.04
CA ILE A 35 -6.58 -11.89 1.46
C ILE A 35 -5.28 -12.65 1.64
N SER A 36 -4.37 -12.10 2.43
CA SER A 36 -3.16 -12.78 2.92
C SER A 36 -3.41 -13.27 4.35
N THR A 37 -3.06 -14.52 4.61
CA THR A 37 -3.20 -15.15 5.94
C THR A 37 -2.11 -16.20 6.12
N PRO A 38 -1.54 -16.37 7.32
CA PRO A 38 -0.53 -17.40 7.57
C PRO A 38 -1.11 -18.82 7.61
N SER A 39 -2.43 -18.97 7.77
CA SER A 39 -3.12 -20.27 7.80
C SER A 39 -4.57 -20.14 7.35
N THR A 40 -5.16 -21.25 6.90
CA THR A 40 -6.61 -21.38 6.67
C THR A 40 -7.30 -22.23 7.74
N THR A 41 -6.54 -22.69 8.73
CA THR A 41 -7.03 -23.46 9.87
C THR A 41 -6.51 -22.87 11.17
N ILE A 42 -7.35 -22.94 12.21
CA ILE A 42 -7.09 -22.38 13.53
C ILE A 42 -7.78 -23.26 14.58
N SER A 43 -7.25 -23.31 15.80
CA SER A 43 -7.96 -23.90 16.95
C SER A 43 -9.11 -22.99 17.39
N SER A 44 -10.05 -23.54 18.16
CA SER A 44 -11.23 -22.79 18.62
C SER A 44 -10.91 -21.65 19.60
N ASP A 45 -9.72 -21.67 20.21
CA ASP A 45 -9.19 -20.68 21.14
C ASP A 45 -8.09 -19.82 20.51
N GLY A 46 -7.77 -20.04 19.23
CA GLY A 46 -6.71 -19.33 18.54
C GLY A 46 -7.14 -17.95 18.05
N VAL A 47 -6.14 -17.16 17.65
CA VAL A 47 -6.32 -15.90 16.92
C VAL A 47 -5.54 -15.93 15.60
N LEU A 48 -6.09 -15.32 14.55
CA LEU A 48 -5.49 -15.32 13.21
C LEU A 48 -5.58 -13.93 12.59
N GLN A 49 -4.43 -13.32 12.35
CA GLN A 49 -4.35 -12.06 11.62
C GLN A 49 -4.52 -12.32 10.11
N MET A 50 -5.42 -11.57 9.50
CA MET A 50 -5.64 -11.52 8.06
C MET A 50 -5.36 -10.11 7.55
N GLU A 51 -4.80 -10.01 6.36
CA GLU A 51 -4.55 -8.73 5.67
C GLU A 51 -5.29 -8.74 4.34
N ALA A 52 -5.82 -7.59 3.92
CA ALA A 52 -6.51 -7.43 2.65
C ALA A 52 -5.84 -6.33 1.81
N THR A 53 -5.60 -6.64 0.53
CA THR A 53 -5.10 -5.68 -0.46
C THR A 53 -6.10 -5.57 -1.60
N LEU A 54 -6.45 -4.34 -1.97
CA LEU A 54 -7.30 -4.05 -3.12
C LEU A 54 -6.45 -3.88 -4.38
N TYR A 55 -6.95 -4.40 -5.49
CA TYR A 55 -6.36 -4.24 -6.80
C TYR A 55 -7.39 -3.71 -7.80
N ASP A 56 -6.95 -2.88 -8.74
CA ASP A 56 -7.74 -2.52 -9.91
C ASP A 56 -7.72 -3.64 -10.98
N ALA A 57 -8.44 -3.43 -12.08
CA ALA A 57 -8.54 -4.40 -13.17
C ALA A 57 -7.21 -4.66 -13.91
N LEU A 58 -6.16 -3.86 -13.65
CA LEU A 58 -4.83 -3.98 -14.24
C LEU A 58 -3.77 -4.42 -13.21
N ASN A 59 -4.21 -4.92 -12.03
CA ASN A 59 -3.38 -5.38 -10.93
C ASN A 59 -2.52 -4.30 -10.26
N ASN A 60 -2.91 -3.02 -10.33
CA ASN A 60 -2.31 -1.98 -9.47
C ASN A 60 -2.95 -2.01 -8.08
N VAL A 61 -2.16 -1.80 -7.02
CA VAL A 61 -2.67 -1.65 -5.66
C VAL A 61 -3.46 -0.35 -5.55
N VAL A 62 -4.63 -0.40 -4.93
CA VAL A 62 -5.52 0.76 -4.75
C VAL A 62 -5.90 0.96 -3.29
N ASP A 63 -6.07 2.22 -2.89
CA ASP A 63 -6.62 2.54 -1.57
C ASP A 63 -8.14 2.37 -1.59
N GLY A 64 -8.70 1.95 -0.46
CA GLY A 64 -10.15 1.82 -0.29
C GLY A 64 -10.53 1.33 1.10
N GLU A 65 -11.82 1.40 1.42
CA GLU A 65 -12.34 0.91 2.69
C GLU A 65 -12.45 -0.63 2.66
N ILE A 66 -11.92 -1.27 3.70
CA ILE A 66 -12.09 -2.71 3.95
C ILE A 66 -13.00 -2.88 5.15
N THR A 67 -14.08 -3.63 4.97
CA THR A 67 -14.98 -4.03 6.05
C THR A 67 -14.88 -5.54 6.26
N TRP A 68 -14.49 -5.94 7.46
CA TRP A 68 -14.42 -7.35 7.85
C TRP A 68 -15.73 -7.81 8.49
N SER A 69 -16.11 -9.05 8.21
CA SER A 69 -17.20 -9.74 8.92
C SER A 69 -16.91 -11.24 8.93
N ALA A 70 -17.45 -11.92 9.93
CA ALA A 70 -17.36 -13.36 10.04
C ALA A 70 -18.74 -13.95 10.30
N SER A 71 -19.03 -15.09 9.67
CA SER A 71 -20.28 -15.84 9.90
C SER A 71 -20.24 -16.65 11.20
N ASN A 72 -19.05 -16.91 11.74
CA ASN A 72 -18.81 -17.59 13.02
C ASN A 72 -17.54 -16.98 13.67
N GLY A 73 -17.43 -17.02 14.99
CA GLY A 73 -16.35 -16.34 15.73
C GLY A 73 -16.57 -14.83 15.81
N THR A 74 -15.49 -14.07 15.99
CA THR A 74 -15.49 -12.60 15.99
C THR A 74 -14.30 -12.15 15.16
N ILE A 75 -14.48 -11.16 14.29
CA ILE A 75 -13.36 -10.53 13.59
C ILE A 75 -13.40 -9.03 13.87
N GLU A 76 -12.25 -8.50 14.24
CA GLU A 76 -12.08 -7.07 14.46
C GLU A 76 -11.97 -6.33 13.12
N PRO A 77 -12.26 -5.01 13.07
CA PRO A 77 -12.03 -4.19 11.89
C PRO A 77 -10.56 -4.18 11.40
N SER A 78 -9.61 -4.56 12.26
CA SER A 78 -8.19 -4.74 11.95
C SER A 78 -7.89 -6.03 11.15
N GLY A 79 -8.88 -6.91 10.95
CA GLY A 79 -8.68 -8.23 10.34
C GLY A 79 -8.14 -9.29 11.30
N LEU A 80 -8.14 -9.04 12.61
CA LEU A 80 -7.84 -10.03 13.63
C LEU A 80 -9.09 -10.87 13.91
N PHE A 81 -9.07 -12.13 13.48
CA PHE A 81 -10.08 -13.14 13.79
C PHE A 81 -9.74 -13.87 15.09
#